data_AF-A0A7C5HN11-F1
#
_entry.id   AF-A0A7C5HN11-F1
#
_cell.length_a   1.000
_cell.length_b   1.000
_cell.length_c   1.000
_cell.angle_alpha   90.00
_cell.angle_beta   90.00
_cell.angle_gamma   90.00
#
_symmetry.space_group_name_H-M   'P 1'
#
loop_
_entity.id
_entity.type
_entity.pdbx_description
1 polymer ?
#
loop_
_entity_poly.entity_id
_entity_poly.type
_entity_poly.pdbx_seq_one_letter_code
_entity_poly.pdbx_strand_id
1 'polypeptide(L)'
;TFIMDRVIYNKSSSGYSIERVNPDVYSDVESNWGLSIYAGGSPGERNTIFAERIQKKLKLLISPKYFTPDGDGMNERTIISFTLPFQRNKIDIMIFDRQGHLRKKESILRGGEEGYYIWDGRDHNERTLPTGLYIVYVRIGDMVSRKLVGEKTTIYIGKK
;
A
#
# COMPACT_ATOMS: atom_id res chain seq x y z
N THR A 1 -3.66 1.21 23.08
CA THR A 1 -4.96 0.60 22.75
C THR A 1 -4.78 -0.89 22.63
N PHE A 2 -5.42 -1.67 23.50
CA PHE A 2 -5.46 -3.12 23.36
C PHE A 2 -6.39 -3.46 22.18
N ILE A 3 -5.90 -4.24 21.23
CA ILE A 3 -6.72 -4.77 20.14
C ILE A 3 -7.24 -6.12 20.62
N MET A 4 -8.55 -6.20 20.85
CA MET A 4 -9.24 -7.45 21.15
C MET A 4 -9.93 -7.91 19.86
N ASP A 5 -9.42 -8.98 19.28
CA ASP A 5 -10.06 -9.64 18.15
C ASP A 5 -11.15 -10.60 18.65
N ARG A 6 -12.25 -10.71 17.92
CA ARG A 6 -13.35 -11.65 18.22
C ARG A 6 -13.64 -12.51 17.00
N VAL A 7 -13.63 -13.83 17.20
CA VAL A 7 -14.09 -14.82 16.20
C VAL A 7 -15.27 -15.59 16.79
N ILE A 8 -16.31 -15.81 15.98
CA ILE A 8 -17.47 -16.62 16.38
C ILE A 8 -17.19 -18.07 16.01
N TYR A 9 -17.51 -18.98 16.92
CA TYR A 9 -17.08 -20.36 16.84
C TYR A 9 -18.26 -21.33 16.79
N ASN A 10 -18.23 -22.23 15.80
CA ASN A 10 -19.31 -23.20 15.54
C ASN A 10 -18.85 -24.67 15.54
N LYS A 11 -17.56 -25.00 15.76
CA LYS A 11 -17.04 -26.39 15.66
C LYS A 11 -15.94 -26.72 16.67
N SER A 12 -16.24 -27.54 17.68
CA SER A 12 -15.26 -28.05 18.65
C SER A 12 -14.90 -29.52 18.53
N SER A 13 -13.60 -29.78 18.71
CA SER A 13 -13.04 -31.10 19.01
C SER A 13 -12.28 -31.00 20.33
N SER A 14 -12.65 -31.84 21.30
CA SER A 14 -12.01 -31.86 22.63
C SER A 14 -10.50 -32.10 22.50
N GLY A 15 -9.70 -31.31 23.22
CA GLY A 15 -8.25 -31.42 23.22
C GLY A 15 -7.52 -30.65 22.12
N TYR A 16 -8.21 -29.98 21.19
CA TYR A 16 -7.60 -29.17 20.14
C TYR A 16 -7.81 -27.67 20.39
N SER A 17 -6.81 -26.85 20.10
CA SER A 17 -6.90 -25.39 20.22
C SER A 17 -7.30 -24.74 18.90
N ILE A 18 -7.86 -23.53 18.95
CA ILE A 18 -8.04 -22.71 17.76
C ILE A 18 -6.73 -21.98 17.43
N GLU A 19 -6.37 -21.98 16.16
CA GLU A 19 -5.16 -21.35 15.67
C GLU A 19 -5.49 -20.48 14.45
N ARG A 20 -4.65 -19.46 14.19
CA ARG A 20 -4.67 -18.72 12.93
C ARG A 20 -3.82 -19.41 11.90
N VAL A 21 -4.30 -19.48 10.66
CA VAL A 21 -3.52 -19.90 9.49
C VAL A 21 -2.40 -18.91 9.21
N ASN A 22 -2.65 -17.60 9.28
CA ASN A 22 -1.59 -16.61 9.13
C ASN A 22 -1.88 -15.35 9.97
N PRO A 23 -0.95 -14.89 10.82
CA PRO A 23 -1.15 -13.71 11.66
C PRO A 23 -1.22 -12.39 10.85
N ASP A 24 -0.73 -12.36 9.61
CA ASP A 24 -0.82 -11.21 8.70
C ASP A 24 -2.11 -11.19 7.86
N VAL A 25 -2.93 -12.23 7.95
CA VAL A 25 -4.30 -12.21 7.46
C VAL A 25 -5.18 -11.69 8.59
N TYR A 26 -6.20 -10.91 8.24
CA TYR A 26 -7.07 -10.31 9.24
C TYR A 26 -7.77 -11.37 10.07
N SER A 27 -8.03 -11.01 11.32
CA SER A 27 -8.66 -11.86 12.34
C SER A 27 -10.16 -12.06 12.09
N ASP A 28 -10.81 -11.20 11.31
CA ASP A 28 -12.22 -11.27 10.94
C ASP A 28 -12.49 -12.20 9.73
N VAL A 29 -11.43 -12.67 9.07
CA VAL A 29 -11.53 -13.65 7.99
C VAL A 29 -11.71 -15.04 8.60
N GLU A 30 -12.92 -15.60 8.50
CA GLU A 30 -13.25 -16.92 9.07
C GLU A 30 -12.31 -18.02 8.60
N SER A 31 -11.94 -18.02 7.31
CA SER A 31 -11.00 -19.00 6.73
C SER A 31 -9.55 -18.85 7.22
N ASN A 32 -9.23 -17.80 7.97
CA ASN A 32 -7.95 -17.65 8.65
C ASN A 32 -7.89 -18.43 9.96
N TRP A 33 -8.96 -19.10 10.38
CA TRP A 33 -9.01 -19.84 11.63
C TRP A 33 -9.29 -21.32 11.39
N GLY A 34 -8.67 -22.16 12.21
CA GLY A 34 -8.87 -23.61 12.19
C GLY A 34 -8.47 -24.26 13.51
N LEU A 35 -8.74 -25.55 13.64
CA LEU A 35 -8.23 -26.35 14.76
C LEU A 35 -6.74 -26.63 14.55
N SER A 36 -5.99 -26.70 15.64
CA SER A 36 -4.62 -27.20 15.64
C SER A 36 -4.54 -28.61 15.05
N ILE A 37 -3.40 -28.96 14.46
CA ILE A 37 -3.15 -30.32 13.94
C ILE A 37 -2.92 -31.29 15.11
N TYR A 38 -2.28 -30.84 16.19
CA TYR A 38 -1.96 -31.64 17.36
C TYR A 38 -2.86 -31.26 18.55
N ALA A 39 -3.19 -32.27 19.38
CA ALA A 39 -3.87 -32.06 20.64
C ALA A 39 -2.97 -31.25 21.60
N GLY A 40 -3.56 -30.33 22.36
CA GLY A 40 -2.84 -29.36 23.21
C GLY A 40 -2.41 -28.08 22.49
N GLY A 41 -2.51 -28.02 21.15
CA GLY A 41 -2.14 -26.84 20.38
C GLY A 41 -0.64 -26.63 20.23
N SER A 42 -0.24 -25.41 19.86
CA SER A 42 1.17 -24.99 19.73
C SER A 42 1.53 -23.76 20.59
N PRO A 43 1.31 -23.80 21.91
CA PRO A 43 1.66 -22.67 22.78
C PRO A 43 3.15 -22.36 22.74
N GLY A 44 3.50 -21.09 22.52
CA GLY A 44 4.89 -20.63 22.43
C GLY A 44 5.58 -20.91 21.11
N GLU A 45 4.93 -21.65 20.21
CA GLU A 45 5.45 -22.03 18.89
C GLU A 45 4.61 -21.41 17.77
N ARG A 46 5.06 -21.58 16.52
CA ARG A 46 4.26 -21.20 15.35
C ARG A 46 3.05 -22.14 15.22
N ASN A 47 1.87 -21.56 14.97
CA ASN A 47 0.64 -22.29 14.69
C ASN A 47 0.85 -23.44 13.70
N THR A 48 0.26 -24.59 14.02
CA THR A 48 0.41 -25.84 13.26
C THR A 48 -0.27 -25.78 11.89
N ILE A 49 -1.35 -25.02 11.77
CA ILE A 49 -2.05 -24.77 10.49
C ILE A 49 -1.44 -23.60 9.70
N PHE A 50 -0.23 -23.16 10.03
CA PHE A 50 0.36 -21.98 9.43
C PHE A 50 0.57 -22.14 7.93
N ALA A 51 0.07 -21.19 7.14
CA ALA A 51 0.38 -21.06 5.72
C ALA A 51 1.00 -19.69 5.45
N GLU A 52 2.13 -19.66 4.74
CA GLU A 52 2.81 -18.41 4.42
C GLU A 52 2.01 -17.60 3.40
N ARG A 53 1.84 -16.30 3.68
CA ARG A 53 1.28 -15.33 2.75
C ARG A 53 2.40 -14.46 2.23
N ILE A 54 2.74 -14.61 0.95
CA ILE A 54 3.72 -13.75 0.29
C ILE A 54 3.11 -12.35 0.16
N GLN A 55 3.48 -11.46 1.08
CA GLN A 55 3.11 -10.05 0.97
C GLN A 55 3.97 -9.40 -0.11
N LYS A 56 3.30 -8.79 -1.10
CA LYS A 56 3.99 -7.91 -2.04
C LYS A 56 4.59 -6.74 -1.27
N LYS A 57 5.80 -6.35 -1.63
CA LYS A 57 6.39 -5.08 -1.15
C LYS A 57 5.84 -3.95 -2.00
N LEU A 58 5.68 -2.77 -1.41
CA LEU A 58 5.42 -1.56 -2.17
C LEU A 58 6.54 -1.37 -3.19
N LYS A 59 6.18 -1.29 -4.47
CA LYS A 59 7.10 -0.89 -5.54
C LYS A 59 6.52 0.29 -6.27
N LEU A 60 7.39 1.22 -6.63
CA LEU A 60 7.02 2.44 -7.32
C LEU A 60 7.82 2.55 -8.62
N LEU A 61 7.11 2.69 -9.73
CA LEU A 61 7.69 2.90 -11.06
C LEU A 61 7.13 4.18 -11.65
N ILE A 62 8.01 5.06 -12.11
CA ILE A 62 7.62 6.30 -12.79
C ILE A 62 8.11 6.25 -14.22
N SER A 63 7.19 6.44 -15.17
CA SER A 63 7.53 6.51 -16.59
C SER A 63 6.63 7.51 -17.33
N PRO A 64 7.23 8.45 -18.08
CA PRO A 64 8.65 8.79 -18.08
C PRO A 64 9.09 9.51 -16.78
N LYS A 65 10.38 9.43 -16.42
CA LYS A 65 10.96 10.22 -15.31
C LYS A 65 11.27 11.67 -15.68
N TYR A 66 11.13 12.01 -16.95
CA TYR A 66 11.34 13.33 -17.53
C TYR A 66 10.15 13.63 -18.44
N PHE A 67 9.50 14.78 -18.28
CA PHE A 67 8.38 15.19 -19.13
C PHE A 67 8.31 16.73 -19.21
N THR A 68 7.65 17.25 -20.24
CA THR A 68 7.58 18.68 -20.62
C THR A 68 6.12 19.10 -20.77
N PRO A 69 5.45 19.52 -19.68
CA PRO A 69 4.04 19.92 -19.73
C PRO A 69 3.87 21.35 -20.25
N ASP A 70 4.23 21.57 -21.52
CA ASP A 70 4.20 22.89 -22.19
C ASP A 70 2.98 23.08 -23.10
N GLY A 71 2.13 22.06 -23.25
CA GLY A 71 0.90 22.11 -24.01
C GLY A 71 1.07 21.85 -25.50
N ASP A 72 2.23 21.36 -25.94
CA ASP A 72 2.49 20.97 -27.33
C ASP A 72 1.94 19.57 -27.68
N GLY A 73 1.50 18.82 -26.67
CA GLY A 73 0.88 17.51 -26.80
C GLY A 73 1.87 16.35 -26.76
N MET A 74 3.18 16.61 -26.65
CA MET A 74 4.24 15.63 -26.52
C MET A 74 4.83 15.63 -25.11
N ASN A 75 4.98 14.45 -24.51
CA ASN A 75 5.59 14.30 -23.18
C ASN A 75 4.93 15.18 -22.10
N GLU A 76 3.61 15.34 -22.16
CA GLU A 76 2.86 16.23 -21.25
C GLU A 76 2.67 15.64 -19.83
N ARG A 77 2.89 14.33 -19.67
CA ARG A 77 2.48 13.61 -18.47
C ARG A 77 3.46 12.52 -18.11
N THR A 78 3.40 12.13 -16.84
CA THR A 78 4.03 10.94 -16.30
C THR A 78 3.00 10.01 -15.67
N ILE A 79 3.33 8.72 -15.62
CA ILE A 79 2.54 7.71 -14.93
C ILE A 79 3.35 7.21 -13.75
N ILE A 80 2.76 7.29 -12.57
CA ILE A 80 3.29 6.77 -11.31
C ILE A 80 2.54 5.47 -11.02
N SER A 81 3.17 4.33 -11.29
CA SER A 81 2.62 2.98 -11.10
C SER A 81 3.06 2.38 -9.77
N PHE A 82 2.15 1.63 -9.15
CA PHE A 82 2.32 1.05 -7.82
C PHE A 82 2.08 -0.46 -7.85
N THR A 83 2.98 -1.23 -7.23
CA THR A 83 2.65 -2.55 -6.68
C THR A 83 2.24 -2.36 -5.23
N LEU A 84 1.02 -2.76 -4.86
CA LEU A 84 0.41 -2.51 -3.57
C LEU A 84 0.56 -3.74 -2.64
N PRO A 85 0.92 -3.53 -1.37
CA PRO A 85 1.18 -4.61 -0.42
C PRO A 85 -0.08 -5.17 0.26
N PHE A 86 -1.19 -4.42 0.26
CA PHE A 86 -2.41 -4.77 0.99
C PHE A 86 -3.59 -4.99 0.03
N GLN A 87 -4.69 -5.54 0.55
CA GLN A 87 -5.92 -5.73 -0.23
C GLN A 87 -6.81 -4.48 -0.26
N ARG A 88 -6.76 -3.67 0.81
CA ARG A 88 -7.53 -2.42 0.96
C ARG A 88 -6.59 -1.28 1.28
N ASN A 89 -6.12 -0.60 0.24
CA ASN A 89 -5.08 0.39 0.32
C ASN A 89 -5.68 1.79 0.37
N LYS A 90 -5.22 2.61 1.32
CA LYS A 90 -5.29 4.07 1.23
C LYS A 90 -3.95 4.59 0.74
N ILE A 91 -3.94 5.11 -0.47
CA ILE A 91 -2.77 5.59 -1.19
C ILE A 91 -2.73 7.11 -1.05
N ASP A 92 -1.70 7.64 -0.40
CA ASP A 92 -1.40 9.07 -0.40
C ASP A 92 -0.21 9.33 -1.31
N ILE A 93 -0.41 10.11 -2.36
CA ILE A 93 0.63 10.51 -3.32
C ILE A 93 0.93 11.97 -3.04
N MET A 94 2.20 12.27 -2.77
CA MET A 94 2.66 13.60 -2.39
C MET A 94 3.84 13.98 -3.26
N ILE A 95 3.77 15.17 -3.87
CA ILE A 95 4.81 15.70 -4.74
C ILE A 95 5.40 16.93 -4.08
N PHE A 96 6.71 16.93 -3.91
CA PHE A 96 7.47 17.99 -3.27
C PHE A 96 8.47 18.61 -4.23
N ASP A 97 8.75 19.89 -4.05
CA ASP A 97 9.92 20.51 -4.66
C ASP A 97 11.23 20.08 -3.96
N ARG A 98 12.37 20.55 -4.46
CA ARG A 98 13.71 20.22 -3.92
C ARG A 98 13.94 20.77 -2.51
N GLN A 99 13.18 21.79 -2.10
CA GLN A 99 13.24 22.38 -0.77
C GLN A 99 12.33 21.63 0.22
N GLY A 100 11.53 20.67 -0.24
CA GLY A 100 10.63 19.89 0.58
C GLY A 100 9.24 20.52 0.77
N HIS A 101 8.88 21.56 0.03
CA HIS A 101 7.52 22.10 0.07
C HIS A 101 6.57 21.20 -0.71
N LEU A 102 5.41 20.90 -0.10
CA LEU A 102 4.35 20.13 -0.74
C LEU A 102 3.69 20.94 -1.85
N ARG A 103 3.70 20.42 -3.07
CA ARG A 103 3.12 21.06 -4.26
C ARG A 103 1.79 20.45 -4.68
N LYS A 104 1.70 19.11 -4.66
CA LYS A 104 0.48 18.36 -4.96
C LYS A 104 0.32 17.23 -3.94
N LYS A 105 -0.92 16.95 -3.57
CA LYS A 105 -1.31 15.76 -2.81
C LYS A 105 -2.57 15.17 -3.41
N GLU A 106 -2.59 13.86 -3.53
CA GLU A 106 -3.77 13.08 -3.94
C GLU A 106 -3.95 11.90 -3.00
N SER A 107 -5.20 11.55 -2.70
CA SER A 107 -5.54 10.43 -1.80
C SER A 107 -6.55 9.49 -2.47
N ILE A 108 -6.14 8.25 -2.71
CA ILE A 108 -6.93 7.25 -3.45
C ILE A 108 -7.22 6.05 -2.54
N LEU A 109 -8.48 5.62 -2.49
CA LEU A 109 -8.85 4.31 -1.93
C LEU A 109 -8.87 3.27 -3.04
N ARG A 110 -8.14 2.18 -2.86
CA ARG A 110 -8.00 1.16 -3.91
C ARG A 110 -7.94 -0.26 -3.35
N GLY A 111 -8.79 -1.10 -3.91
CA GLY A 111 -8.69 -2.55 -3.77
C GLY A 111 -7.68 -3.14 -4.76
N GLY A 112 -7.16 -4.32 -4.43
CA GLY A 112 -6.24 -5.07 -5.31
C GLY A 112 -4.77 -4.74 -5.10
N GLU A 113 -3.92 -5.30 -5.96
CA GLU A 113 -2.47 -5.37 -5.76
C GLU A 113 -1.68 -4.39 -6.64
N GLU A 114 -2.35 -3.61 -7.47
CA GLU A 114 -1.73 -2.66 -8.40
C GLU A 114 -2.57 -1.40 -8.58
N GLY A 115 -1.92 -0.30 -8.92
CA GLY A 115 -2.58 0.96 -9.24
C GLY A 115 -1.67 1.92 -9.97
N TYR A 116 -2.22 3.05 -10.41
CA TYR A 116 -1.45 4.12 -11.02
C TYR A 116 -2.07 5.48 -10.72
N TYR A 117 -1.26 6.52 -10.89
CA TYR A 117 -1.67 7.92 -10.90
C TYR A 117 -0.97 8.64 -12.03
N ILE A 118 -1.73 9.45 -12.77
CA ILE A 118 -1.19 10.25 -13.86
C ILE A 118 -0.99 11.66 -13.33
N TRP A 119 0.20 12.20 -13.57
CA TRP A 119 0.52 13.58 -13.20
C TRP A 119 0.99 14.35 -14.41
N ASP A 120 0.53 15.59 -14.51
CA ASP A 120 0.73 16.53 -15.62
C ASP A 120 1.60 17.72 -15.22
N GLY A 121 2.27 17.65 -14.08
CA GLY A 121 3.18 18.72 -13.62
C GLY A 121 2.48 19.91 -12.97
N ARG A 122 1.18 19.82 -12.68
CA ARG A 122 0.44 20.89 -12.00
C ARG A 122 0.38 20.73 -10.48
N ASP A 123 0.25 21.87 -9.79
CA ASP A 123 -0.02 21.93 -8.36
C ASP A 123 -1.52 21.75 -8.03
N HIS A 124 -1.91 21.95 -6.78
CA HIS A 124 -3.31 21.86 -6.35
C HIS A 124 -4.21 23.01 -6.86
N ASN A 125 -3.62 24.10 -7.33
CA ASN A 125 -4.33 25.23 -7.93
C ASN A 125 -4.33 25.15 -9.47
N GLU A 126 -4.02 23.98 -10.02
CA GLU A 126 -3.93 23.71 -11.46
C GLU A 126 -2.88 24.57 -12.19
N ARG A 127 -1.90 25.11 -11.45
CA ARG A 127 -0.79 25.89 -12.00
C ARG A 127 0.36 24.97 -12.38
N THR A 128 0.90 25.15 -13.58
CA THR A 128 2.11 24.44 -14.02
C THR A 128 3.27 24.77 -13.08
N LEU A 129 3.91 23.73 -12.57
CA LEU A 129 5.07 23.89 -11.71
C LEU A 129 6.33 24.24 -12.52
N PRO A 130 7.25 25.01 -11.94
CA PRO A 130 8.50 25.36 -12.62
C PRO A 130 9.33 24.13 -13.02
N THR A 131 10.15 24.27 -14.05
CA THR A 131 11.17 23.28 -14.42
C THR A 131 12.07 22.96 -13.25
N GLY A 132 12.33 21.67 -13.03
CA GLY A 132 13.21 21.21 -11.96
C GLY A 132 12.95 19.78 -11.51
N LEU A 133 13.74 19.35 -10.53
CA LEU A 133 13.59 18.05 -9.88
C LEU A 133 12.49 18.12 -8.81
N TYR A 134 11.63 17.11 -8.78
CA TYR A 134 10.59 16.94 -7.79
C TYR A 134 10.74 15.58 -7.11
N ILE A 135 10.34 15.50 -5.84
CA ILE A 135 10.30 14.26 -5.08
C ILE A 135 8.86 13.77 -5.08
N VAL A 136 8.66 12.55 -5.55
CA VAL A 136 7.39 11.82 -5.40
C VAL A 136 7.53 10.93 -4.19
N TYR A 137 6.67 11.12 -3.20
CA TYR A 137 6.53 10.23 -2.06
C TYR A 137 5.15 9.60 -2.09
N VAL A 138 5.11 8.28 -1.97
CA VAL A 138 3.87 7.52 -1.91
C VAL A 138 3.83 6.77 -0.60
N ARG A 139 2.75 6.96 0.13
CA ARG A 139 2.47 6.28 1.39
C ARG A 139 1.22 5.44 1.23
N ILE A 140 1.31 4.17 1.61
CA ILE A 140 0.19 3.23 1.58
C ILE A 140 -0.16 2.85 3.01
N GLY A 141 -1.40 3.11 3.40
CA GLY A 141 -2.00 2.59 4.62
C GLY A 141 -2.89 1.40 4.33
N ASP A 142 -2.74 0.34 5.12
CA ASP A 142 -3.74 -0.70 5.20
C ASP A 142 -4.95 -0.19 6.00
N MET A 143 -6.13 -0.21 5.38
CA MET A 143 -7.36 0.27 6.01
C MET A 143 -7.86 -0.62 7.16
N VAL A 144 -7.31 -1.82 7.32
CA VAL A 144 -7.74 -2.75 8.37
C VAL A 144 -6.66 -2.87 9.46
N SER A 145 -5.44 -3.33 9.13
CA SER A 145 -4.38 -3.50 10.14
C SER A 145 -3.73 -2.20 10.60
N ARG A 146 -4.01 -1.07 9.93
CA ARG A 146 -3.33 0.23 10.11
C ARG A 146 -1.82 0.19 9.87
N LYS A 147 -1.28 -0.89 9.29
CA LYS A 147 0.10 -0.93 8.80
C LYS A 147 0.31 0.18 7.76
N LEU A 148 1.47 0.81 7.81
CA LEU A 148 1.85 1.89 6.90
C LEU A 148 3.19 1.54 6.26
N VAL A 149 3.28 1.72 4.95
CA VAL A 149 4.53 1.65 4.20
C VAL A 149 4.65 2.86 3.29
N GLY A 150 5.87 3.24 2.91
CA GLY A 150 6.05 4.33 1.97
C GLY A 150 7.35 4.22 1.20
N GLU A 151 7.32 4.72 -0.04
CA GLU A 151 8.43 4.74 -0.98
C GLU A 151 8.56 6.11 -1.60
N LYS A 152 9.78 6.53 -1.92
CA LYS A 152 10.05 7.81 -2.59
C LYS A 152 10.93 7.63 -3.81
N THR A 153 10.71 8.47 -4.81
CA THR A 153 11.60 8.61 -5.96
C THR A 153 11.61 10.05 -6.45
N THR A 154 12.35 10.31 -7.52
CA THR A 154 12.42 11.62 -8.15
C THR A 154 11.87 11.60 -9.57
N ILE A 155 11.37 12.75 -9.99
CA ILE A 155 10.92 13.03 -11.35
C ILE A 155 11.39 14.44 -11.75
N TYR A 156 11.63 14.67 -13.03
CA TYR A 156 12.06 15.97 -13.55
C TYR A 156 11.00 16.56 -14.47
N ILE A 157 10.61 17.81 -14.21
CA ILE A 157 9.83 18.63 -15.13
C ILE A 157 10.83 19.43 -15.96
N GLY A 158 10.78 19.23 -17.28
CA GLY A 158 11.61 19.92 -18.26
C GLY A 158 10.97 21.19 -18.82
N LYS A 159 11.71 21.80 -19.73
CA LYS A 159 11.22 22.80 -20.69
C LYS A 159 11.90 22.49 -22.02
N LYS A 160 11.15 22.55 -23.13
CA LYS A 160 11.74 22.52 -24.47
C LYS A 160 12.40 23.85 -24.82
#